data_AF-A0A7K1L9Z5-F1
#
_entry.id   AF-A0A7K1L9Z5-F1
#
_cell.length_a   1.000
_cell.length_b   1.000
_cell.length_c   1.000
_cell.angle_alpha   90.00
_cell.angle_beta   90.00
_cell.angle_gamma   90.00
#
_symmetry.space_group_name_H-M   'P 1'
#
loop_
_entity.id
_entity.type
_entity.pdbx_description
1 polymer ?
#
loop_
_entity_poly.entity_id
_entity_poly.type
_entity_poly.pdbx_seq_one_letter_code
_entity_poly.pdbx_strand_id
1 'polypeptide(L)'
;MGGSMCRECDGAWRGAARALVDLMEERGFQSVIMGHGAVVVWNSAAEPDYYPETPDGPGELRGPALWQEVRTGRRADGGLWWFWVWPGAYGEPPELEPLCPAEDVVTAADRLAKVLAVPFAEASPGAS
;
A
#
# COMPACT_ATOMS: atom_id res chain seq x y z
N MET A 1 31.93 -1.63 2.90
CA MET A 1 31.43 -2.12 1.59
C MET A 1 30.00 -2.61 1.82
N GLY A 2 29.02 -2.01 1.15
CA GLY A 2 27.61 -2.34 1.35
C GLY A 2 26.72 -1.50 0.45
N GLY A 3 26.67 -1.89 -0.83
CA GLY A 3 25.62 -1.55 -1.80
C GLY A 3 25.26 -0.08 -1.95
N SER A 4 25.98 0.62 -2.85
CA SER A 4 25.37 1.75 -3.57
C SER A 4 24.08 1.25 -4.22
N MET A 5 22.93 1.61 -3.66
CA MET A 5 21.64 1.51 -4.32
C MET A 5 21.76 2.21 -5.67
N CYS A 6 21.70 1.44 -6.75
CA CYS A 6 21.82 1.92 -8.12
C CYS A 6 20.82 3.06 -8.36
N ARG A 7 21.34 4.25 -8.65
CA ARG A 7 20.59 5.45 -9.03
C ARG A 7 19.72 5.26 -10.28
N GLU A 8 19.96 4.20 -11.04
CA GLU A 8 19.23 3.82 -12.27
C GLU A 8 17.98 2.95 -12.00
N CYS A 9 17.80 2.42 -10.78
CA CYS A 9 16.59 1.67 -10.39
C CYS A 9 15.38 2.58 -10.09
N ASP A 10 15.53 3.90 -10.14
CA ASP A 10 14.56 4.89 -9.65
C ASP A 10 13.32 5.09 -10.56
N GLY A 11 13.38 4.63 -11.81
CA GLY A 11 12.31 4.86 -12.79
C GLY A 11 11.37 3.67 -13.05
N ALA A 12 11.87 2.43 -12.92
CA ALA A 12 11.14 1.24 -13.38
C ALA A 12 9.85 0.97 -12.58
N TRP A 13 9.85 1.29 -11.29
CA TRP A 13 8.68 1.16 -10.43
C TRP A 13 7.65 2.27 -10.65
N ARG A 14 8.06 3.43 -11.20
CA ARG A 14 7.23 4.64 -11.27
C ARG A 14 5.97 4.41 -12.09
N GLY A 15 6.10 3.71 -13.23
CA GLY A 15 4.97 3.36 -14.09
C GLY A 15 3.99 2.41 -13.39
N ALA A 16 4.50 1.36 -12.75
CA ALA A 16 3.68 0.40 -12.02
C ALA A 16 2.98 1.03 -10.81
N ALA A 17 3.70 1.86 -10.03
CA ALA A 17 3.14 2.57 -8.88
C ALA A 17 2.06 3.57 -9.30
N ARG A 18 2.28 4.31 -10.40
CA ARG A 18 1.25 5.21 -10.92
C ARG A 18 0.00 4.47 -11.36
N ALA A 19 0.16 3.41 -12.16
CA ALA A 19 -0.96 2.58 -12.59
C ALA A 19 -1.72 1.95 -11.43
N LEU A 20 -1.02 1.55 -10.35
CA LEU A 20 -1.66 1.02 -9.15
C LEU A 20 -2.50 2.08 -8.45
N VAL A 21 -1.96 3.30 -8.29
CA VAL A 21 -2.69 4.43 -7.72
C VAL A 21 -3.94 4.76 -8.54
N ASP A 22 -3.81 4.93 -9.87
CA ASP A 22 -4.94 5.24 -10.74
C ASP A 22 -6.05 4.16 -10.59
N LEU A 23 -5.70 2.87 -10.61
CA LEU A 23 -6.68 1.78 -10.42
C LEU A 23 -7.35 1.78 -9.04
N MET A 24 -6.63 2.13 -7.98
CA MET A 24 -7.20 2.16 -6.63
C MET A 24 -8.12 3.37 -6.44
N GLU A 25 -7.76 4.52 -7.02
CA GLU A 25 -8.61 5.72 -7.05
C GLU A 25 -9.90 5.48 -7.85
N GLU A 26 -9.82 4.82 -9.01
CA GLU A 26 -11.00 4.39 -9.79
C GLU A 26 -11.94 3.47 -9.00
N ARG A 27 -11.40 2.71 -8.04
CA ARG A 27 -12.15 1.81 -7.15
C ARG A 27 -12.66 2.51 -5.88
N GLY A 28 -12.44 3.81 -5.72
CA GLY A 28 -12.91 4.61 -4.58
C GLY A 28 -12.01 4.55 -3.35
N PHE A 29 -10.80 4.01 -3.47
CA PHE A 29 -9.79 4.07 -2.41
C PHE A 29 -8.96 5.35 -2.54
N GLN A 30 -8.33 5.77 -1.45
CA GLN A 30 -7.33 6.82 -1.48
C GLN A 30 -5.94 6.19 -1.44
N SER A 31 -4.99 6.78 -2.18
CA SER A 31 -3.64 6.23 -2.22
C SER A 31 -2.59 7.31 -2.42
N VAL A 32 -1.37 7.03 -1.96
CA VAL A 32 -0.22 7.90 -2.13
C VAL A 32 1.02 7.08 -2.49
N ILE A 33 1.80 7.59 -3.44
CA ILE A 33 3.12 7.04 -3.74
C ILE A 33 4.11 7.64 -2.75
N MET A 34 4.66 6.78 -1.91
CA MET A 34 5.81 7.11 -1.07
C MET A 34 7.09 6.92 -1.91
N GLY A 35 8.14 7.67 -1.60
CA GLY A 35 9.42 7.53 -2.31
C GLY A 35 9.92 6.08 -2.37
N HIS A 36 10.70 5.75 -3.40
CA HIS A 36 11.29 4.41 -3.61
C HIS A 36 10.30 3.28 -3.93
N GLY A 37 9.17 3.61 -4.57
CA GLY A 37 8.21 2.63 -5.08
C GLY A 37 7.34 1.96 -4.01
N ALA A 38 7.18 2.62 -2.86
CA ALA A 38 6.15 2.27 -1.91
C ALA A 38 4.84 2.97 -2.28
N VAL A 39 3.72 2.27 -2.14
CA VAL A 39 2.37 2.80 -2.33
C VAL A 39 1.57 2.46 -1.09
N VAL A 40 1.01 3.47 -0.45
CA VAL A 40 0.09 3.31 0.68
C VAL A 40 -1.32 3.53 0.16
N VAL A 41 -2.22 2.59 0.47
CA VAL A 41 -3.62 2.65 0.06
C VAL A 41 -4.50 2.50 1.29
N TRP A 42 -5.56 3.29 1.39
CA TRP A 42 -6.50 3.23 2.50
C TRP A 42 -7.94 3.43 2.03
N ASN A 43 -8.86 2.91 2.82
CA ASN A 43 -10.29 3.05 2.58
C ASN A 43 -10.85 4.24 3.38
N SER A 44 -11.18 5.35 2.72
CA SER A 44 -11.81 6.51 3.39
C SER A 44 -13.23 6.24 3.90
N ALA A 45 -13.91 5.21 3.39
CA ALA A 45 -15.21 4.81 3.92
C ALA A 45 -15.08 4.02 5.24
N ALA A 46 -13.88 3.55 5.60
CA ALA A 46 -13.59 3.09 6.95
C ALA A 46 -13.33 4.35 7.81
N GLU A 47 -14.33 4.79 8.57
CA GLU A 47 -14.32 6.01 9.37
C GLU A 47 -12.98 6.21 10.12
N PRO A 48 -12.15 7.20 9.75
CA PRO A 48 -11.00 7.58 10.56
C PRO A 48 -11.45 8.67 11.55
N ASP A 49 -11.39 8.38 12.85
CA ASP A 49 -11.54 9.39 13.91
C ASP A 49 -10.34 10.35 13.99
N TYR A 50 -9.34 10.26 13.09
CA TYR A 50 -8.16 11.10 13.18
C TYR A 50 -7.42 11.30 11.84
N TYR A 51 -7.21 12.55 11.47
CA TYR A 51 -6.23 13.04 10.50
C TYR A 51 -5.49 14.22 11.13
N PRO A 52 -4.16 14.17 11.28
CA PRO A 52 -3.35 15.37 11.20
C PRO A 52 -2.63 15.35 9.84
N GLU A 53 -2.97 16.33 9.03
CA GLU A 53 -2.17 16.72 7.87
C GLU A 53 -0.81 17.16 8.39
N THR A 54 0.21 16.29 8.34
CA THR A 54 1.59 16.72 8.49
C THR A 54 2.20 16.90 7.10
N PRO A 55 3.06 17.92 6.90
CA PRO A 55 3.71 18.17 5.62
C PRO A 55 4.70 17.05 5.18
N ASP A 56 4.95 16.05 6.04
CA ASP A 56 5.95 14.99 5.85
C ASP A 56 5.37 13.59 5.55
N GLY A 57 4.05 13.46 5.37
CA GLY A 57 3.39 12.19 5.04
C GLY A 57 2.07 12.00 5.80
N PRO A 58 1.37 10.87 5.64
CA PRO A 58 0.19 10.59 6.45
C PRO A 58 0.62 10.57 7.93
N GLY A 59 0.19 11.58 8.69
CA GLY A 59 0.40 11.64 10.13
C GLY A 59 -0.14 10.38 10.78
N GLU A 60 0.48 9.94 11.88
CA GLU A 60 0.16 8.70 12.60
C GLU A 60 -1.35 8.38 12.52
N LEU A 61 -1.69 7.38 11.71
CA LEU A 61 -3.06 6.90 11.53
C LEU A 61 -3.49 6.25 12.85
N ARG A 62 -4.02 7.07 13.76
CA ARG A 62 -4.52 6.66 15.08
C ARG A 62 -6.03 6.46 15.00
N GLY A 63 -6.43 5.37 14.36
CA GLY A 63 -7.80 4.86 14.30
C GLY A 63 -7.79 3.51 13.56
N PRO A 64 -8.85 2.71 13.62
CA PRO A 64 -8.95 1.45 12.87
C PRO A 64 -9.16 1.70 11.36
N ALA A 65 -8.56 2.76 10.81
CA ALA A 65 -8.53 3.00 9.38
C ALA A 65 -7.76 1.84 8.75
N LEU A 66 -8.41 1.03 7.92
CA LEU A 66 -7.70 -0.01 7.18
C LEU A 66 -6.90 0.68 6.09
N TRP A 67 -5.60 0.72 6.32
CA TRP A 67 -4.59 1.08 5.36
C TRP A 67 -3.68 -0.11 5.14
N GLN A 68 -3.09 -0.17 3.95
CA GLN A 68 -2.16 -1.21 3.57
C GLN A 68 -1.04 -0.58 2.75
N GLU A 69 0.19 -0.87 3.14
CA GLU A 69 1.38 -0.50 2.38
C GLU A 69 1.84 -1.68 1.53
N VAL A 70 2.18 -1.38 0.27
CA VAL A 70 2.90 -2.27 -0.63
C VAL A 70 4.14 -1.57 -1.15
N ARG A 71 5.19 -2.35 -1.44
CA ARG A 71 6.45 -1.83 -1.97
C ARG A 71 6.91 -2.62 -3.18
N THR A 72 7.43 -1.92 -4.18
CA THR A 72 8.15 -2.57 -5.27
C THR A 72 9.56 -2.95 -4.84
N GLY A 73 9.97 -4.19 -5.14
CA GLY A 73 11.32 -4.68 -4.92
C GLY A 73 11.75 -5.62 -6.03
N ARG A 74 13.06 -5.84 -6.18
CA ARG A 74 13.57 -6.90 -7.07
C ARG A 74 13.67 -8.20 -6.29
N ARG A 75 13.19 -9.30 -6.89
CA ARG A 75 13.52 -10.65 -6.41
C ARG A 75 14.92 -11.07 -6.84
N ALA A 76 15.39 -12.19 -6.32
CA ALA A 76 16.69 -12.78 -6.66
C ALA A 76 16.82 -13.11 -8.16
N ASP A 77 15.70 -13.37 -8.85
CA ASP A 77 15.64 -13.56 -10.31
C ASP A 77 15.75 -12.25 -11.12
N GLY A 78 15.76 -11.10 -10.45
CA GLY A 78 15.88 -9.78 -11.08
C GLY A 78 14.55 -9.15 -11.51
N GLY A 79 13.44 -9.90 -11.48
CA GLY A 79 12.10 -9.39 -11.74
C GLY A 79 11.63 -8.40 -10.69
N LEU A 80 10.89 -7.37 -11.13
CA LEU A 80 10.26 -6.39 -10.25
C LEU A 80 8.94 -6.97 -9.72
N TRP A 81 8.75 -6.91 -8.41
CA TRP A 81 7.60 -7.50 -7.71
C TRP A 81 7.00 -6.50 -6.73
N TRP A 82 5.69 -6.61 -6.54
CA TRP A 82 4.99 -6.05 -5.39
C TRP A 82 5.20 -6.93 -4.17
N PHE A 83 5.42 -6.31 -3.03
CA PHE A 83 5.50 -6.94 -1.72
C PHE A 83 4.53 -6.25 -0.77
N TRP A 84 3.80 -7.02 0.03
CA TRP A 84 3.19 -6.49 1.24
C TRP A 84 4.28 -6.01 2.18
N VAL A 85 4.02 -4.86 2.80
CA VAL A 85 4.88 -4.35 3.87
C VAL A 85 4.16 -4.58 5.19
N TRP A 86 4.75 -5.43 6.02
CA TRP A 86 4.29 -5.63 7.39
C TRP A 86 5.21 -4.84 8.32
N PRO A 87 4.66 -3.94 9.16
CA PRO A 87 5.47 -3.19 10.11
C PRO A 87 6.12 -4.17 11.09
N GLY A 88 7.45 -4.15 11.16
CA GLY A 88 8.20 -4.87 12.18
C GLY A 88 8.00 -4.25 13.56
N ALA A 89 8.47 -4.92 14.62
CA ALA A 89 8.48 -4.28 15.94
C ALA A 89 9.45 -3.08 15.95
N TYR A 90 9.39 -2.27 16.99
CA TYR A 90 10.21 -1.07 17.09
C TYR A 90 11.71 -1.39 16.96
N GLY A 91 12.35 -0.84 15.92
CA GLY A 91 13.76 -1.06 15.62
C GLY A 91 14.04 -2.24 14.68
N GLU A 92 13.01 -2.99 14.27
CA GLU A 92 13.13 -4.06 13.28
C GLU A 92 12.79 -3.55 11.87
N PRO A 93 13.50 -4.03 10.83
CA PRO A 93 13.12 -3.73 9.47
C PRO A 93 11.72 -4.31 9.18
N PRO A 94 10.94 -3.67 8.29
CA PRO A 94 9.65 -4.21 7.90
C PRO A 94 9.82 -5.56 7.21
N GLU A 95 8.89 -6.47 7.46
CA GLU A 95 8.83 -7.74 6.77
C GLU A 95 8.16 -7.55 5.40
N LEU A 96 8.78 -8.12 4.36
CA LEU A 96 8.31 -8.04 2.99
C LEU A 96 7.77 -9.39 2.54
N GLU A 97 6.45 -9.51 2.43
CA GLU A 97 5.81 -10.71 1.90
C GLU A 97 5.51 -10.53 0.40
N PRO A 98 5.90 -11.48 -0.47
CA PRO A 98 5.68 -11.32 -1.91
C PRO A 98 4.20 -11.37 -2.29
N LEU A 99 3.76 -10.35 -3.03
CA LEU A 99 2.41 -10.25 -3.56
C LEU A 99 2.32 -10.86 -4.97
N CYS A 100 2.82 -10.15 -5.96
CA CYS A 100 2.76 -10.53 -7.37
C CYS A 100 3.84 -9.78 -8.17
N PRO A 101 4.11 -10.17 -9.43
CA PRO A 101 4.94 -9.38 -10.34
C PRO A 101 4.43 -7.94 -10.46
N ALA A 102 5.35 -6.99 -10.65
CA ALA A 102 4.99 -5.57 -10.70
C ALA A 102 4.18 -5.17 -11.94
N GLU A 103 4.28 -5.96 -13.01
CA GLU A 103 3.48 -5.81 -14.23
C GLU A 103 2.01 -6.20 -14.03
N ASP A 104 1.71 -7.07 -13.05
CA ASP A 104 0.36 -7.53 -12.73
C ASP A 104 -0.40 -6.53 -11.83
N VAL A 105 -0.48 -5.28 -12.27
CA VAL A 105 -1.03 -4.16 -11.48
C VAL A 105 -2.49 -4.40 -11.08
N VAL A 106 -3.28 -5.00 -11.97
CA VAL A 106 -4.69 -5.38 -11.67
C VAL A 106 -4.75 -6.40 -10.53
N THR A 107 -3.86 -7.40 -10.53
CA THR A 107 -3.80 -8.41 -9.46
C THR A 107 -3.42 -7.78 -8.13
N ALA A 108 -2.45 -6.85 -8.13
CA ALA A 108 -2.09 -6.10 -6.94
C ALA A 108 -3.29 -5.30 -6.39
N ALA A 109 -3.97 -4.55 -7.27
CA ALA A 109 -5.15 -3.77 -6.92
C ALA A 109 -6.30 -4.64 -6.38
N ASP A 110 -6.55 -5.81 -6.97
CA ASP A 110 -7.58 -6.74 -6.50
C ASP A 110 -7.28 -7.30 -5.10
N ARG A 111 -6.03 -7.63 -4.82
CA ARG A 111 -5.64 -8.12 -3.50
C ARG A 111 -5.68 -7.02 -2.45
N LEU A 112 -5.20 -5.82 -2.78
CA LEU A 112 -5.34 -4.62 -1.96
C LEU A 112 -6.80 -4.32 -1.64
N ALA A 113 -7.64 -4.26 -2.67
CA ALA A 113 -9.07 -4.01 -2.50
C ALA A 113 -9.74 -5.07 -1.63
N LYS A 114 -9.37 -6.35 -1.72
CA LYS A 114 -9.94 -7.41 -0.85
C LYS A 114 -9.57 -7.26 0.62
N VAL A 115 -8.34 -6.80 0.91
CA VAL A 115 -7.89 -6.56 2.29
C VAL A 115 -8.53 -5.28 2.86
N LEU A 116 -8.64 -4.24 2.03
CA LEU A 116 -9.18 -2.93 2.42
C LEU A 116 -10.71 -2.85 2.38
N ALA A 117 -11.35 -3.75 1.63
CA ALA A 117 -12.78 -3.98 1.69
C ALA A 117 -13.08 -4.74 2.98
N VAL A 118 -13.10 -4.00 4.09
CA VAL A 118 -13.95 -4.41 5.19
C VAL A 118 -15.36 -4.36 4.66
N PRO A 119 -16.08 -5.50 4.60
CA PRO A 119 -17.50 -5.40 4.38
C PRO A 119 -18.03 -4.58 5.55
N PHE A 120 -18.63 -3.44 5.24
CA PHE A 120 -19.71 -2.91 6.08
C PHE A 120 -20.87 -3.92 5.99
N ALA A 121 -20.63 -5.17 6.40
CA ALA A 121 -21.64 -6.19 6.56
C ALA A 121 -22.37 -5.82 7.84
N GLU A 122 -23.44 -5.08 7.63
CA GLU A 122 -24.63 -5.07 8.47
C GLU A 122 -24.39 -4.52 9.88
N ALA A 123 -24.36 -3.18 9.97
CA ALA A 123 -25.20 -2.54 10.98
C ALA A 123 -26.63 -3.09 10.76
N SER A 124 -26.95 -4.19 11.44
CA SER A 124 -28.27 -4.83 11.39
C SER A 124 -29.33 -3.77 11.67
N PRO A 125 -30.23 -3.44 10.73
CA PRO A 125 -31.45 -2.74 11.11
C PRO A 125 -32.39 -3.76 11.74
N GLY A 126 -32.30 -3.91 13.06
CA GLY A 126 -33.45 -4.29 13.88
C GLY A 126 -33.46 -5.67 14.54
N ALA A 127 -33.60 -5.64 15.87
CA ALA A 127 -34.79 -6.14 16.58
C ALA A 127 -34.80 -5.38 17.93
N SER A 128 -35.58 -4.28 18.05
CA SER A 128 -36.95 -4.24 18.61
C SER A 128 -37.04 -4.81 20.03
#